data_AF-A0A2D7C3Y0-F1
#
_entry.id   AF-A0A2D7C3Y0-F1
#
_cell.length_a   1.000
_cell.length_b   1.000
_cell.length_c   1.000
_cell.angle_alpha   90.00
_cell.angle_beta   90.00
_cell.angle_gamma   90.00
#
_symmetry.space_group_name_H-M   'P 1'
#
loop_
_entity.id
_entity.type
_entity.pdbx_description
1 polymer ?
#
loop_
_entity_poly.entity_id
_entity_poly.type
_entity_poly.pdbx_seq_one_letter_code
_entity_poly.pdbx_strand_id
1 'polypeptide(L)'
;MSVPGYLLVIGHSINGEIMAAYNNVLPPIYEKFGGFYLGLGAPGQGVEHLEGDWFDHSLMLARFNNPDDVTGFWYSPEYEEAKKLREGGGDFNIFRLFGNEHEASLGDPAFLISFYRLNAESKYSSYAKAEEKKVNDYDGNYLTRSSADQAKSLEGEISDHNINVITFSSETSAKSFWEDLEYKRIREDRSKVASFNTYLVLGKHRAK
;
A
#
# COMPACT_ATOMS: atom_id res chain seq x y z
N MET A 1 8.57 4.73 21.59
CA MET A 1 7.55 5.34 20.71
C MET A 1 6.93 4.21 19.89
N SER A 2 5.61 4.18 19.70
CA SER A 2 4.95 3.19 18.85
C SER A 2 5.16 3.54 17.38
N VAL A 3 5.36 2.53 16.53
CA VAL A 3 5.37 2.69 15.06
C VAL A 3 3.94 2.87 14.54
N PRO A 4 3.72 3.55 13.39
CA PRO A 4 2.40 3.68 12.79
C PRO A 4 1.82 2.34 12.35
N GLY A 5 0.50 2.29 12.22
CA GLY A 5 -0.21 1.18 11.58
C GLY A 5 -0.72 1.60 10.22
N TYR A 6 -0.76 0.68 9.26
CA TYR A 6 -1.37 0.93 7.97
C TYR A 6 -2.45 -0.09 7.66
N LEU A 7 -3.53 0.40 7.02
CA LEU A 7 -4.54 -0.43 6.38
C LEU A 7 -4.30 -0.32 4.87
N LEU A 8 -3.96 -1.43 4.23
CA LEU A 8 -3.77 -1.52 2.78
C LEU A 8 -4.91 -2.33 2.19
N VAL A 9 -5.54 -1.79 1.15
CA VAL A 9 -6.55 -2.47 0.35
C VAL A 9 -6.06 -2.56 -1.08
N ILE A 10 -6.15 -3.75 -1.65
CA ILE A 10 -6.10 -3.99 -3.09
C ILE A 10 -7.39 -4.70 -3.48
N GLY A 11 -8.08 -4.21 -4.51
CA GLY A 11 -9.35 -4.82 -4.89
C GLY A 11 -9.86 -4.40 -6.24
N HIS A 12 -10.82 -5.16 -6.74
CA HIS A 12 -11.51 -4.92 -8.00
C HIS A 12 -12.95 -4.49 -7.69
N SER A 13 -13.27 -3.22 -7.96
CA SER A 13 -14.62 -2.68 -7.75
C SER A 13 -15.50 -3.03 -8.96
N ILE A 14 -16.64 -3.67 -8.69
CA ILE A 14 -17.58 -4.14 -9.71
C ILE A 14 -18.79 -3.20 -9.81
N ASN A 15 -19.23 -2.61 -8.69
CA ASN A 15 -20.41 -1.73 -8.66
C ASN A 15 -20.09 -0.38 -7.98
N GLY A 16 -20.01 0.67 -8.81
CA GLY A 16 -19.68 2.02 -8.34
C GLY A 16 -20.73 2.66 -7.43
N GLU A 17 -22.03 2.34 -7.59
CA GLU A 17 -23.09 2.90 -6.75
C GLU A 17 -23.04 2.33 -5.32
N ILE A 18 -22.84 1.00 -5.22
CA ILE A 18 -22.64 0.31 -3.94
C ILE A 18 -21.40 0.88 -3.24
N MET A 19 -20.28 1.00 -3.97
CA MET A 19 -19.05 1.54 -3.43
C MET A 19 -19.18 3.01 -3.02
N ALA A 20 -19.97 3.82 -3.72
CA ALA A 20 -20.21 5.21 -3.34
C ALA A 20 -20.97 5.31 -2.00
N ALA A 21 -22.00 4.50 -1.78
CA ALA A 21 -22.74 4.47 -0.52
C ALA A 21 -21.84 4.06 0.65
N TYR A 22 -21.02 3.02 0.46
CA TYR A 22 -20.03 2.59 1.43
C TYR A 22 -18.97 3.67 1.72
N ASN A 23 -18.37 4.27 0.68
CA ASN A 23 -17.31 5.27 0.85
C ASN A 23 -17.78 6.52 1.61
N ASN A 24 -19.07 6.87 1.51
CA ASN A 24 -19.63 8.05 2.19
C ASN A 24 -19.68 7.91 3.71
N VAL A 25 -19.77 6.69 4.26
CA VAL A 25 -19.85 6.48 5.72
C VAL A 25 -18.50 6.33 6.40
N LEU A 26 -17.43 6.07 5.62
CA LEU A 26 -16.10 5.77 6.14
C LEU A 26 -15.38 6.91 6.86
N PRO A 27 -15.40 8.18 6.39
CA PRO A 27 -14.57 9.24 6.97
C PRO A 27 -14.68 9.39 8.50
N PRO A 28 -15.89 9.48 9.11
CA PRO A 28 -15.99 9.60 10.57
C PRO A 28 -15.54 8.33 11.30
N ILE A 29 -15.63 7.15 10.68
CA ILE A 29 -15.15 5.89 11.27
C ILE A 29 -13.62 5.90 11.31
N TYR A 30 -12.95 6.26 10.21
CA TYR A 30 -11.49 6.40 10.21
C TYR A 30 -11.01 7.39 11.27
N GLU A 31 -11.62 8.58 11.33
CA GLU A 31 -11.24 9.64 12.27
C GLU A 31 -11.34 9.18 13.74
N LYS A 32 -12.39 8.42 14.08
CA LYS A 32 -12.59 7.86 15.44
C LYS A 32 -11.41 7.01 15.91
N PHE A 33 -10.73 6.32 15.00
CA PHE A 33 -9.57 5.47 15.29
C PHE A 33 -8.23 6.15 14.95
N GLY A 34 -8.23 7.47 14.71
CA GLY A 34 -7.03 8.21 14.32
C GLY A 34 -6.51 7.83 12.93
N GLY A 35 -7.36 7.22 12.11
CA GLY A 35 -7.08 6.82 10.75
C GLY A 35 -7.31 7.95 9.75
N PHE A 36 -6.50 8.01 8.70
CA PHE A 36 -6.76 8.85 7.53
C PHE A 36 -6.11 8.28 6.27
N TYR A 37 -6.65 8.63 5.10
CA TYR A 37 -6.13 8.17 3.82
C TYR A 37 -4.78 8.84 3.50
N LEU A 38 -3.80 8.02 3.11
CA LEU A 38 -2.56 8.48 2.48
C LEU A 38 -2.68 8.49 0.96
N GLY A 39 -3.21 7.42 0.37
CA GLY A 39 -3.37 7.28 -1.07
C GLY A 39 -4.62 6.48 -1.41
N LEU A 40 -5.26 6.80 -2.52
CA LEU A 40 -6.46 6.12 -3.00
C LEU A 40 -6.59 6.34 -4.50
N GLY A 41 -6.83 5.27 -5.25
CA GLY A 41 -7.18 5.39 -6.65
C GLY A 41 -7.61 4.08 -7.28
N ALA A 42 -7.94 4.16 -8.56
CA ALA A 42 -8.32 3.05 -9.43
C ALA A 42 -7.44 3.07 -10.69
N PRO A 43 -7.43 2.00 -11.51
CA PRO A 43 -6.66 1.98 -12.75
C PRO A 43 -6.96 3.21 -13.62
N GLY A 44 -5.91 3.97 -13.95
CA GLY A 44 -6.02 5.22 -14.74
C GLY A 44 -6.47 6.46 -13.94
N GLN A 45 -6.74 6.32 -12.64
CA GLN A 45 -7.09 7.42 -11.74
C GLN A 45 -6.34 7.29 -10.42
N GLY A 46 -5.15 7.88 -10.34
CA GLY A 46 -4.34 7.87 -9.12
C GLY A 46 -3.66 6.53 -8.80
N VAL A 47 -3.92 5.47 -9.58
CA VAL A 47 -3.17 4.22 -9.56
C VAL A 47 -2.66 3.89 -10.96
N GLU A 48 -1.36 3.64 -11.04
CA GLU A 48 -0.68 3.20 -12.26
C GLU A 48 -0.02 1.83 -11.97
N HIS A 49 -0.39 0.82 -12.74
CA HIS A 49 0.23 -0.50 -12.69
C HIS A 49 1.62 -0.42 -13.36
N LEU A 50 2.65 -0.90 -12.67
CA LEU A 50 4.04 -0.78 -13.14
C LEU A 50 4.70 -2.13 -13.49
N GLU A 51 4.39 -3.19 -12.75
CA GLU A 51 4.96 -4.53 -12.95
C GLU A 51 4.01 -5.58 -12.36
N GLY A 52 3.95 -6.76 -12.99
CA GLY A 52 3.13 -7.89 -12.57
C GLY A 52 1.94 -8.15 -13.49
N ASP A 53 1.02 -8.98 -13.00
CA ASP A 53 -0.14 -9.49 -13.77
C ASP A 53 -1.48 -8.97 -13.21
N TRP A 54 -1.46 -8.19 -12.12
CA TRP A 54 -2.66 -7.69 -11.44
C TRP A 54 -3.00 -6.25 -11.89
N PHE A 55 -3.30 -6.07 -13.17
CA PHE A 55 -3.36 -4.73 -13.82
C PHE A 55 -4.66 -3.94 -13.59
N ASP A 56 -5.74 -4.58 -13.16
CA ASP A 56 -7.10 -4.05 -13.06
C ASP A 56 -7.54 -3.69 -11.63
N HIS A 57 -6.58 -3.51 -10.72
CA HIS A 57 -6.86 -3.33 -9.30
C HIS A 57 -6.82 -1.86 -8.84
N SER A 58 -7.77 -1.51 -7.97
CA SER A 58 -7.78 -0.30 -7.15
C SER A 58 -6.97 -0.48 -5.88
N LEU A 59 -6.29 0.57 -5.44
CA LEU A 59 -5.43 0.57 -4.25
C LEU A 59 -5.89 1.68 -3.29
N MET A 60 -5.91 1.37 -2.00
CA MET A 60 -6.10 2.34 -0.92
C MET A 60 -5.10 2.07 0.20
N LEU A 61 -4.43 3.13 0.64
CA LEU A 61 -3.53 3.11 1.78
C LEU A 61 -4.03 4.12 2.82
N ALA A 62 -4.32 3.67 4.02
CA ALA A 62 -4.63 4.52 5.17
C ALA A 62 -3.59 4.34 6.28
N ARG A 63 -3.31 5.42 7.01
CA ARG A 63 -2.41 5.45 8.16
C ARG A 63 -3.20 5.64 9.44
N PHE A 64 -2.77 4.97 10.49
CA PHE A 64 -3.25 5.04 11.87
C PHE A 64 -2.08 5.36 12.82
N ASN A 65 -2.35 5.66 14.09
CA ASN A 65 -1.27 5.97 15.04
C ASN A 65 -0.43 4.74 15.39
N ASN A 66 -1.06 3.56 15.38
CA ASN A 66 -0.41 2.28 15.62
C ASN A 66 -1.21 1.12 14.96
N PRO A 67 -0.64 -0.09 14.85
CA PRO A 67 -1.31 -1.26 14.26
C PRO A 67 -2.53 -1.78 15.04
N ASP A 68 -2.62 -1.53 16.35
CA ASP A 68 -3.79 -1.91 17.15
C ASP A 68 -4.99 -1.02 16.84
N ASP A 69 -4.78 0.26 16.49
CA ASP A 69 -5.84 1.15 16.02
C ASP A 69 -6.47 0.65 14.71
N VAL A 70 -5.66 0.09 13.79
CA VAL A 70 -6.17 -0.57 12.56
C VAL A 70 -7.05 -1.75 12.93
N THR A 71 -6.63 -2.54 13.93
CA THR A 71 -7.38 -3.71 14.41
C THR A 71 -8.68 -3.26 15.08
N GLY A 72 -8.65 -2.20 15.87
CA GLY A 72 -9.81 -1.58 16.51
C GLY A 72 -10.80 -1.03 15.49
N PHE A 73 -10.32 -0.35 14.45
CA PHE A 73 -11.13 0.09 13.32
C PHE A 73 -11.83 -1.09 12.64
N TRP A 74 -11.06 -2.12 12.26
CA TRP A 74 -11.55 -3.25 11.47
C TRP A 74 -12.65 -4.07 12.18
N TYR A 75 -12.53 -4.28 13.49
CA TYR A 75 -13.48 -5.04 14.29
C TYR A 75 -14.49 -4.15 15.04
N SER A 76 -14.56 -2.86 14.70
CA SER A 76 -15.51 -1.94 15.34
C SER A 76 -16.95 -2.22 14.90
N PRO A 77 -17.96 -2.05 15.78
CA PRO A 77 -19.37 -2.18 15.39
C PRO A 77 -19.75 -1.29 14.20
N GLU A 78 -19.21 -0.07 14.14
CA GLU A 78 -19.51 0.87 13.06
C GLU A 78 -18.93 0.42 11.71
N TYR A 79 -17.71 -0.14 11.71
CA TYR A 79 -17.12 -0.65 10.48
C TYR A 79 -17.72 -2.00 10.06
N GLU A 80 -18.07 -2.87 11.02
CA GLU A 80 -18.85 -4.09 10.75
C GLU A 80 -20.19 -3.78 10.06
N GLU A 81 -20.88 -2.71 10.46
CA GLU A 81 -22.09 -2.24 9.77
C GLU A 81 -21.76 -1.66 8.38
N ALA A 82 -20.68 -0.88 8.26
CA ALA A 82 -20.25 -0.33 6.98
C ALA A 82 -19.90 -1.43 5.97
N LYS A 83 -19.30 -2.56 6.38
CA LYS A 83 -18.96 -3.67 5.49
C LYS A 83 -20.19 -4.24 4.77
N LYS A 84 -21.38 -4.23 5.40
CA LYS A 84 -22.62 -4.69 4.77
C LYS A 84 -23.01 -3.82 3.57
N LEU A 85 -22.66 -2.54 3.59
CA LEU A 85 -22.95 -1.61 2.48
C LEU A 85 -22.16 -1.91 1.21
N ARG A 86 -21.04 -2.64 1.30
CA ARG A 86 -20.20 -3.01 0.14
C ARG A 86 -20.39 -4.44 -0.32
N GLU A 87 -21.36 -5.18 0.21
CA GLU A 87 -21.70 -6.51 -0.28
C GLU A 87 -22.08 -6.46 -1.76
N GLY A 88 -21.41 -7.28 -2.58
CA GLY A 88 -21.56 -7.24 -4.05
C GLY A 88 -20.94 -6.01 -4.73
N GLY A 89 -20.23 -5.15 -3.98
CA GLY A 89 -19.56 -3.96 -4.52
C GLY A 89 -18.25 -4.27 -5.24
N GLY A 90 -17.59 -5.38 -4.89
CA GLY A 90 -16.33 -5.82 -5.48
C GLY A 90 -15.64 -6.89 -4.65
N ASP A 91 -14.46 -7.29 -5.12
CA ASP A 91 -13.58 -8.26 -4.45
C ASP A 91 -12.36 -7.53 -3.86
N PHE A 92 -12.03 -7.79 -2.60
CA PHE A 92 -11.00 -7.05 -1.87
C PHE A 92 -10.06 -7.99 -1.10
N ASN A 93 -8.78 -7.63 -1.09
CA ASN A 93 -7.80 -8.13 -0.14
C ASN A 93 -7.35 -6.98 0.75
N ILE A 94 -7.44 -7.17 2.05
CA ILE A 94 -7.25 -6.10 3.04
C ILE A 94 -6.23 -6.55 4.08
N PHE A 95 -5.25 -5.70 4.35
CA PHE A 95 -4.11 -6.01 5.20
C PHE A 95 -3.92 -4.96 6.29
N ARG A 96 -3.60 -5.43 7.50
CA ARG A 96 -2.96 -4.60 8.52
C ARG A 96 -1.45 -4.76 8.43
N LEU A 97 -0.75 -3.64 8.29
CA LEU A 97 0.71 -3.59 8.20
C LEU A 97 1.30 -2.81 9.39
N PHE A 98 2.50 -3.21 9.80
CA PHE A 98 3.33 -2.45 10.73
C PHE A 98 4.15 -1.42 9.98
N GLY A 99 4.16 -0.19 10.46
CA GLY A 99 5.08 0.83 9.98
C GLY A 99 6.44 0.77 10.63
N ASN A 100 7.27 1.75 10.29
CA ASN A 100 8.59 1.98 10.88
C ASN A 100 8.71 3.45 11.33
N GLU A 101 9.92 3.96 11.48
CA GLU A 101 10.19 5.34 11.90
C GLU A 101 9.88 6.41 10.83
N HIS A 102 9.68 6.01 9.58
CA HIS A 102 9.47 6.94 8.48
C HIS A 102 7.99 7.31 8.31
N GLU A 103 7.77 8.49 7.75
CA GLU A 103 6.46 9.06 7.53
C GLU A 103 6.32 9.58 6.11
N ALA A 104 5.08 9.57 5.60
CA ALA A 104 4.78 10.20 4.32
C ALA A 104 4.99 11.71 4.42
N SER A 105 5.51 12.31 3.35
CA SER A 105 5.68 13.76 3.26
C SER A 105 4.32 14.47 3.22
N LEU A 106 4.27 15.70 3.72
CA LEU A 106 3.12 16.60 3.55
C LEU A 106 3.01 17.08 2.10
N GLY A 107 1.83 17.54 1.69
CA GLY A 107 1.56 17.90 0.29
C GLY A 107 1.03 16.71 -0.51
N ASP A 108 1.60 16.46 -1.68
CA ASP A 108 1.16 15.45 -2.65
C ASP A 108 2.20 14.33 -2.83
N PRO A 109 2.43 13.49 -1.80
CA PRO A 109 3.37 12.38 -1.88
C PRO A 109 2.91 11.34 -2.91
N ALA A 110 3.80 10.42 -3.26
CA ALA A 110 3.46 9.25 -4.06
C ALA A 110 4.01 7.98 -3.40
N PHE A 111 3.38 6.85 -3.68
CA PHE A 111 3.71 5.58 -3.07
C PHE A 111 4.00 4.51 -4.12
N LEU A 112 5.10 3.77 -3.96
CA LEU A 112 5.26 2.48 -4.62
C LEU A 112 4.82 1.37 -3.67
N ILE A 113 3.75 0.66 -4.03
CA ILE A 113 3.20 -0.45 -3.26
C ILE A 113 3.50 -1.73 -4.01
N SER A 114 4.20 -2.66 -3.36
CA SER A 114 4.61 -3.91 -3.97
C SER A 114 4.18 -5.11 -3.15
N PHE A 115 3.51 -6.06 -3.81
CA PHE A 115 3.23 -7.40 -3.31
C PHE A 115 4.23 -8.35 -3.96
N TYR A 116 4.97 -9.14 -3.17
CA TYR A 116 5.98 -10.01 -3.74
C TYR A 116 6.20 -11.31 -2.98
N ARG A 117 6.61 -12.35 -3.72
CA ARG A 117 6.97 -13.66 -3.17
C ARG A 117 8.40 -13.98 -3.54
N LEU A 118 9.16 -14.44 -2.56
CA LEU A 118 10.53 -14.89 -2.79
C LEU A 118 10.48 -16.33 -3.32
N ASN A 119 11.11 -16.54 -4.47
CA ASN A 119 11.25 -17.86 -5.10
C ASN A 119 12.55 -18.56 -4.66
N ALA A 120 13.51 -17.81 -4.11
CA ALA A 120 14.74 -18.33 -3.51
C ALA A 120 15.30 -17.32 -2.47
N GLU A 121 15.56 -17.78 -1.24
CA GLU A 121 16.03 -16.91 -0.15
C GLU A 121 17.44 -16.36 -0.35
N SER A 122 18.29 -17.08 -1.09
CA SER A 122 19.76 -16.91 -1.01
C SER A 122 20.33 -15.63 -1.65
N LYS A 123 19.50 -14.72 -2.20
CA LYS A 123 19.95 -13.42 -2.78
C LYS A 123 19.09 -12.20 -2.41
N TYR A 124 18.15 -12.33 -1.49
CA TYR A 124 17.28 -11.22 -1.07
C TYR A 124 18.09 -10.01 -0.55
N SER A 125 19.08 -10.28 0.32
CA SER A 125 19.82 -9.23 1.02
C SER A 125 20.66 -8.32 0.10
N SER A 126 21.17 -8.83 -1.04
CA SER A 126 22.09 -8.06 -1.89
C SER A 126 21.39 -6.98 -2.71
N TYR A 127 20.24 -7.30 -3.35
CA TYR A 127 19.50 -6.28 -4.10
C TYR A 127 18.75 -5.34 -3.15
N ALA A 128 18.26 -5.83 -2.00
CA ALA A 128 17.49 -5.02 -1.06
C ALA A 128 18.27 -3.82 -0.51
N LYS A 129 19.59 -3.97 -0.26
CA LYS A 129 20.47 -2.87 0.16
C LYS A 129 20.74 -1.87 -0.96
N ALA A 130 20.97 -2.36 -2.18
CA ALA A 130 21.17 -1.50 -3.34
C ALA A 130 19.90 -0.70 -3.67
N GLU A 131 18.74 -1.35 -3.59
CA GLU A 131 17.42 -0.73 -3.75
C GLU A 131 17.20 0.36 -2.71
N GLU A 132 17.44 0.08 -1.43
CA GLU A 132 17.25 1.07 -0.36
C GLU A 132 18.14 2.30 -0.53
N LYS A 133 19.40 2.13 -0.90
CA LYS A 133 20.27 3.26 -1.22
C LYS A 133 19.70 4.08 -2.39
N LYS A 134 19.24 3.40 -3.44
CA LYS A 134 18.68 4.05 -4.62
C LYS A 134 17.36 4.77 -4.33
N VAL A 135 16.50 4.18 -3.49
CA VAL A 135 15.25 4.81 -3.00
C VAL A 135 15.57 6.16 -2.33
N ASN A 136 16.58 6.20 -1.47
CA ASN A 136 16.97 7.42 -0.76
C ASN A 136 17.58 8.50 -1.68
N ASP A 137 18.22 8.11 -2.79
CA ASP A 137 18.74 9.06 -3.79
C ASP A 137 17.60 9.89 -4.45
N TYR A 138 16.35 9.41 -4.36
CA TYR A 138 15.14 10.06 -4.86
C TYR A 138 14.18 10.40 -3.73
N ASP A 139 14.65 10.87 -2.57
CA ASP A 139 13.81 11.25 -1.41
C ASP A 139 12.85 10.18 -0.87
N GLY A 140 12.98 8.95 -1.35
CA GLY A 140 12.10 7.86 -1.01
C GLY A 140 12.47 7.27 0.34
N ASN A 141 11.48 6.74 1.05
CA ASN A 141 11.69 5.97 2.29
C ASN A 141 10.68 4.83 2.36
N TYR A 142 11.08 3.70 2.94
CA TYR A 142 10.12 2.63 3.23
C TYR A 142 9.22 3.06 4.38
N LEU A 143 7.91 2.99 4.22
CA LEU A 143 6.95 3.09 5.32
C LEU A 143 6.73 1.73 5.99
N THR A 144 6.83 0.65 5.21
CA THR A 144 6.76 -0.72 5.71
C THR A 144 7.52 -1.68 4.81
N ARG A 145 8.07 -2.73 5.42
CA ARG A 145 8.60 -3.93 4.77
C ARG A 145 8.08 -5.14 5.54
N SER A 146 6.82 -5.46 5.33
CA SER A 146 6.15 -6.54 6.04
C SER A 146 6.40 -7.87 5.32
N SER A 147 6.93 -8.86 6.03
CA SER A 147 6.90 -10.23 5.54
C SER A 147 5.47 -10.78 5.51
N ALA A 148 5.25 -11.88 4.79
CA ALA A 148 3.90 -12.48 4.66
C ALA A 148 3.25 -12.81 6.02
N ASP A 149 4.03 -13.22 7.03
CA ASP A 149 3.56 -13.48 8.39
C ASP A 149 3.25 -12.20 9.19
N GLN A 150 3.90 -11.08 8.87
CA GLN A 150 3.68 -9.78 9.51
C GLN A 150 2.50 -9.03 8.89
N ALA A 151 2.31 -9.17 7.58
CA ALA A 151 1.19 -8.62 6.82
C ALA A 151 -0.09 -9.40 7.12
N LYS A 152 -0.76 -9.05 8.21
CA LYS A 152 -1.99 -9.73 8.63
C LYS A 152 -3.10 -9.46 7.61
N SER A 153 -3.49 -10.49 6.85
CA SER A 153 -4.72 -10.48 6.06
C SER A 153 -5.93 -10.39 7.00
N LEU A 154 -6.79 -9.42 6.72
CA LEU A 154 -8.05 -9.15 7.41
C LEU A 154 -9.25 -9.63 6.59
N GLU A 155 -9.10 -9.64 5.26
CA GLU A 155 -10.09 -10.09 4.27
C GLU A 155 -9.37 -10.48 2.98
N GLY A 156 -9.94 -11.45 2.26
CA GLY A 156 -9.46 -11.91 0.96
C GLY A 156 -8.55 -13.13 1.05
N GLU A 157 -8.17 -13.62 -0.12
CA GLU A 157 -7.44 -14.89 -0.30
C GLU A 157 -5.92 -14.72 -0.36
N ILE A 158 -5.42 -13.49 -0.54
CA ILE A 158 -3.97 -13.22 -0.58
C ILE A 158 -3.43 -13.24 0.85
N SER A 159 -2.53 -14.18 1.15
CA SER A 159 -1.91 -14.31 2.48
C SER A 159 -0.43 -14.70 2.47
N ASP A 160 0.15 -14.99 1.31
CA ASP A 160 1.52 -15.51 1.14
C ASP A 160 2.50 -14.48 0.58
N HIS A 161 2.09 -13.21 0.46
CA HIS A 161 2.89 -12.14 -0.12
C HIS A 161 3.55 -11.28 0.95
N ASN A 162 4.83 -10.98 0.76
CA ASN A 162 5.48 -9.87 1.43
C ASN A 162 4.94 -8.56 0.82
N ILE A 163 4.86 -7.51 1.64
CA ILE A 163 4.31 -6.22 1.24
C ILE A 163 5.28 -5.11 1.64
N ASN A 164 5.73 -4.34 0.65
CA ASN A 164 6.50 -3.12 0.90
C ASN A 164 5.72 -1.91 0.41
N VAL A 165 5.78 -0.82 1.18
CA VAL A 165 5.29 0.51 0.76
C VAL A 165 6.47 1.47 0.86
N ILE A 166 6.79 2.12 -0.25
CA ILE A 166 7.80 3.17 -0.34
C ILE A 166 7.07 4.49 -0.57
N THR A 167 7.32 5.50 0.26
CA THR A 167 6.84 6.87 0.04
C THR A 167 7.90 7.69 -0.67
N PHE A 168 7.47 8.60 -1.52
CA PHE A 168 8.27 9.64 -2.18
C PHE A 168 7.62 10.99 -1.92
N SER A 169 8.39 12.08 -2.00
CA SER A 169 7.85 13.44 -1.77
C SER A 169 6.86 13.88 -2.85
N SER A 170 6.93 13.28 -4.04
CA SER A 170 6.11 13.62 -5.20
C SER A 170 6.02 12.47 -6.22
N GLU A 171 5.02 12.54 -7.10
CA GLU A 171 4.89 11.65 -8.26
C GLU A 171 6.14 11.68 -9.16
N THR A 172 6.69 12.87 -9.43
CA THR A 172 7.88 13.05 -10.25
C THR A 172 9.07 12.28 -9.68
N SER A 173 9.26 12.32 -8.36
CA SER A 173 10.34 11.60 -7.69
C SER A 173 10.18 10.08 -7.84
N ALA A 174 8.97 9.56 -7.55
CA ALA A 174 8.65 8.13 -7.69
C ALA A 174 8.85 7.62 -9.13
N LYS A 175 8.40 8.39 -10.14
CA LYS A 175 8.56 8.04 -11.56
C LYS A 175 10.02 8.10 -12.00
N SER A 176 10.77 9.12 -11.54
CA SER A 176 12.19 9.25 -11.86
C SER A 176 13.01 8.10 -11.27
N PHE A 177 12.68 7.66 -10.05
CA PHE A 177 13.24 6.46 -9.44
C PHE A 177 12.91 5.20 -10.27
N TRP A 178 11.64 5.02 -10.66
CA TRP A 178 11.20 3.84 -11.42
C TRP A 178 11.91 3.72 -12.78
N GLU A 179 12.17 4.85 -13.42
CA GLU A 179 12.81 4.95 -14.73
C GLU A 179 14.35 4.94 -14.70
N ASP A 180 14.97 5.05 -13.51
CA ASP A 180 16.41 5.07 -13.33
C ASP A 180 17.08 3.81 -13.91
N LEU A 181 18.21 4.00 -14.60
CA LEU A 181 18.91 2.91 -15.28
C LEU A 181 19.52 1.90 -14.31
N GLU A 182 20.00 2.35 -13.15
CA GLU A 182 20.53 1.44 -12.13
C GLU A 182 19.39 0.71 -11.41
N TYR A 183 18.28 1.41 -11.11
CA TYR A 183 17.11 0.73 -10.55
C TYR A 183 16.52 -0.30 -11.51
N LYS A 184 16.47 -0.03 -12.82
CA LYS A 184 16.07 -1.04 -13.83
C LYS A 184 16.93 -2.30 -13.76
N ARG A 185 18.25 -2.17 -13.58
CA ARG A 185 19.15 -3.33 -13.37
C ARG A 185 18.87 -4.06 -12.06
N ILE A 186 18.59 -3.32 -10.98
CA ILE A 186 18.16 -3.92 -9.70
C ILE A 186 16.85 -4.70 -9.89
N ARG A 187 15.90 -4.19 -10.70
CA ARG A 187 14.66 -4.89 -11.04
C ARG A 187 14.89 -6.16 -11.87
N GLU A 188 15.84 -6.15 -12.81
CA GLU A 188 16.26 -7.36 -13.51
C GLU A 188 16.88 -8.41 -12.58
N ASP A 189 17.62 -7.99 -11.55
CA ASP A 189 18.20 -8.91 -10.58
C ASP A 189 17.19 -9.45 -9.57
N ARG A 190 16.23 -8.63 -9.10
CA ARG A 190 15.19 -9.08 -8.16
C ARG A 190 14.20 -10.05 -8.82
N SER A 191 13.89 -9.88 -10.11
CA SER A 191 12.96 -10.77 -10.83
C SER A 191 13.47 -12.21 -10.98
N LYS A 192 14.79 -12.41 -10.86
CA LYS A 192 15.41 -13.76 -10.85
C LYS A 192 15.13 -14.53 -9.56
N VAL A 193 14.72 -13.86 -8.49
CA VAL A 193 14.56 -14.46 -7.15
C VAL A 193 13.21 -14.18 -6.50
N ALA A 194 12.36 -13.36 -7.13
CA ALA A 194 11.04 -13.03 -6.62
C ALA A 194 10.08 -12.61 -7.74
N SER A 195 8.79 -12.87 -7.56
CA SER A 195 7.71 -12.33 -8.38
C SER A 195 7.13 -11.08 -7.72
N PHE A 196 6.85 -10.03 -8.49
CA PHE A 196 6.31 -8.76 -7.99
C PHE A 196 5.01 -8.38 -8.71
N ASN A 197 4.10 -7.77 -7.94
CA ASN A 197 3.07 -6.87 -8.45
C ASN A 197 3.32 -5.50 -7.81
N THR A 198 3.65 -4.49 -8.63
CA THR A 198 4.01 -3.14 -8.16
C THR A 198 3.13 -2.08 -8.79
N TYR A 199 2.69 -1.13 -7.96
CA TYR A 199 1.84 -0.02 -8.33
C TYR A 199 2.44 1.30 -7.87
N LEU A 200 2.29 2.33 -8.69
CA LEU A 200 2.37 3.72 -8.24
C LEU A 200 0.99 4.17 -7.80
N VAL A 201 0.90 4.71 -6.59
CA VAL A 201 -0.32 5.24 -6.00
C VAL A 201 -0.09 6.70 -5.61
N LEU A 202 -0.92 7.60 -6.13
CA LEU A 202 -0.83 9.02 -5.80
C LEU A 202 -1.43 9.29 -4.43
N GLY A 203 -0.73 10.11 -3.66
CA GLY A 203 -1.19 10.54 -2.35
C GLY A 203 -2.34 11.53 -2.43
N LYS A 204 -3.09 11.61 -1.34
CA LYS A 204 -4.05 12.68 -1.13
C LYS A 204 -3.36 13.88 -0.50
N HIS A 205 -3.66 15.07 -1.02
CA HIS A 205 -3.12 16.32 -0.50
C HIS A 205 -3.33 16.42 1.01
N ARG A 206 -2.24 16.52 1.78
CA ARG A 206 -2.29 16.79 3.22
C ARG A 206 -1.76 18.19 3.49
N ALA A 207 -2.69 19.10 3.84
CA ALA A 207 -2.33 20.42 4.33
C ALA A 207 -1.65 20.31 5.71
N LYS A 208 -0.77 21.29 6.00
CA LYS A 208 -0.07 21.42 7.29
C LYS A 208 -1.03 21.64 8.46
#